data_AF-A0A0V8HMG0-F1
#
_entry.id   AF-A0A0V8HMG0-F1
#
_cell.length_a   1.000
_cell.length_b   1.000
_cell.length_c   1.000
_cell.angle_alpha   90.00
_cell.angle_beta   90.00
_cell.angle_gamma   90.00
#
_symmetry.space_group_name_H-M   'P 1'
#
loop_
_entity.id
_entity.type
_entity.pdbx_description
1 polymer ?
#
loop_
_entity_poly.entity_id
_entity_poly.type
_entity_poly.pdbx_seq_one_letter_code
_entity_poly.pdbx_strand_id
1 'polypeptide(L)'
;MEGLIVAVIIGLVTAIFNRVKDSSSSQESRPKPKPISTGSPAQTYREEPRTKSEPVREEPVYTLQSQFEEKKKDIESKYAQMKKQENDYKEQVKMQRSKVKSIKERKDSQYSIDFGNQDDIVKGLIFSEVFGPPRAKKANHRK
;
A
#
# COMPACT_ATOMS: atom_id res chain seq x y z
N MET A 1 -19.13 -8.88 -25.35
CA MET A 1 -18.26 -9.34 -24.24
C MET A 1 -17.42 -8.20 -23.66
N GLU A 2 -16.93 -7.26 -24.48
CA GLU A 2 -16.08 -6.15 -24.04
C GLU A 2 -16.77 -5.18 -23.05
N GLY A 3 -18.05 -4.84 -23.26
CA GLY A 3 -18.80 -3.97 -22.33
C GLY A 3 -18.99 -4.54 -20.92
N LEU A 4 -19.10 -5.86 -20.78
CA LEU A 4 -19.19 -6.52 -19.47
C LEU A 4 -17.85 -6.43 -18.72
N ILE A 5 -16.74 -6.54 -19.42
CA ILE A 5 -15.39 -6.42 -18.85
C ILE A 5 -15.18 -4.99 -18.33
N VAL A 6 -15.57 -3.97 -19.12
CA VAL A 6 -15.48 -2.56 -18.72
C VAL A 6 -16.34 -2.27 -17.48
N ALA A 7 -17.57 -2.80 -17.42
CA ALA A 7 -18.46 -2.62 -16.27
C ALA A 7 -17.89 -3.23 -14.97
N VAL A 8 -17.26 -4.42 -15.05
CA VAL A 8 -16.62 -5.07 -13.90
C VAL A 8 -15.42 -4.26 -13.40
N ILE A 9 -14.60 -3.72 -14.31
CA ILE A 9 -13.44 -2.88 -13.96
C ILE A 9 -13.90 -1.58 -13.27
N ILE A 10 -14.91 -0.89 -13.83
CA ILE A 10 -15.48 0.31 -13.22
C ILE A 10 -16.05 0.01 -11.84
N GLY A 11 -16.75 -1.12 -11.68
CA GLY A 11 -17.30 -1.56 -10.40
C GLY A 11 -16.22 -1.77 -9.33
N LEU A 12 -15.11 -2.42 -9.68
CA LEU A 12 -13.97 -2.64 -8.77
C LEU A 12 -13.28 -1.33 -8.37
N VAL A 13 -13.01 -0.45 -9.33
CA VAL A 13 -12.38 0.85 -9.07
C VAL A 13 -13.29 1.69 -8.17
N THR A 14 -14.59 1.76 -8.46
CA THR A 14 -15.55 2.53 -7.66
C THR A 14 -15.68 1.97 -6.24
N ALA A 15 -15.68 0.65 -6.06
CA ALA A 15 -15.77 0.03 -4.73
C ALA A 15 -14.55 0.34 -3.84
N ILE A 16 -13.34 0.41 -4.43
CA ILE A 16 -12.12 0.74 -3.71
C ILE A 16 -12.12 2.23 -3.31
N PHE A 17 -12.46 3.12 -4.24
CA PHE A 17 -12.50 4.56 -3.97
C PHE A 17 -13.63 4.96 -3.02
N ASN A 18 -14.79 4.30 -3.08
CA ASN A 18 -15.89 4.58 -2.17
C ASN A 18 -15.58 4.13 -0.73
N ARG A 19 -14.89 2.99 -0.56
CA ARG A 19 -14.43 2.52 0.76
C ARG A 19 -13.47 3.48 1.46
N VAL A 20 -12.63 4.20 0.71
CA VAL A 20 -11.68 5.18 1.27
C VAL A 20 -12.39 6.45 1.76
N LYS A 21 -13.55 6.79 1.20
CA LYS A 21 -14.32 7.98 1.58
C LYS A 21 -15.23 7.75 2.80
N ASP A 22 -15.73 6.52 2.98
CA ASP A 22 -16.68 6.20 4.03
C ASP A 22 -16.04 5.91 5.41
N SER A 23 -14.70 5.88 5.52
CA SER A 23 -13.99 5.72 6.80
C SER A 23 -13.77 7.03 7.57
N SER A 24 -14.29 8.17 7.10
CA SER A 24 -14.09 9.48 7.75
C SER A 24 -15.35 10.33 7.92
N SER A 25 -16.54 9.74 8.07
CA SER A 25 -17.74 10.53 8.39
C SER A 25 -18.66 9.85 9.40
N SER A 26 -18.20 9.80 10.65
CA SER A 26 -19.12 9.91 11.78
C SER A 26 -19.43 11.40 11.99
N GLN A 27 -20.72 11.72 11.93
CA GLN A 27 -21.39 12.92 12.43
C GLN A 27 -21.09 14.31 11.82
N GLU A 28 -22.20 15.04 11.70
CA GLU A 28 -22.39 16.45 12.09
C GLU A 28 -22.90 17.36 10.95
N SER A 29 -23.99 18.03 11.31
CA SER A 29 -24.80 18.99 10.58
C SER A 29 -24.06 19.97 9.64
N ARG A 30 -24.62 20.19 8.44
CA ARG A 30 -24.22 21.30 7.55
C ARG A 30 -24.90 22.60 8.00
N PRO A 31 -24.16 23.69 8.31
CA PRO A 31 -24.74 25.03 8.28
C PRO A 31 -24.73 25.58 6.84
N LYS A 32 -25.87 26.19 6.45
CA LYS A 32 -26.05 26.88 5.16
C LYS A 32 -25.20 28.17 5.10
N PRO A 33 -24.60 28.54 3.96
CA PRO A 33 -23.87 29.79 3.83
C PRO A 33 -24.82 31.00 3.80
N LYS A 34 -24.47 32.06 4.54
CA LYS A 34 -25.15 33.38 4.48
C LYS A 34 -24.58 34.21 3.31
N PRO A 35 -25.40 35.02 2.62
CA PRO A 35 -24.93 35.85 1.51
C PRO A 35 -24.10 37.04 2.00
N ILE A 36 -23.01 37.32 1.28
CA ILE A 36 -22.14 38.49 1.48
C ILE A 36 -22.86 39.72 0.93
N SER A 37 -23.09 40.70 1.79
CA SER A 37 -23.68 42.00 1.43
C SER A 37 -22.65 42.85 0.68
N THR A 38 -23.06 43.35 -0.49
CA THR A 38 -22.37 44.35 -1.30
C THR A 38 -22.44 45.73 -0.65
N GLY A 39 -21.28 46.38 -0.47
CA GLY A 39 -21.18 47.79 -0.12
C GLY A 39 -19.84 48.37 -0.58
N SER A 40 -19.88 49.18 -1.64
CA SER A 40 -18.81 50.12 -2.06
C SER A 40 -19.19 51.53 -1.51
N PRO A 41 -18.30 52.53 -1.35
CA PRO A 41 -17.31 52.92 -2.37
C PRO A 41 -15.89 53.34 -1.89
N ALA A 42 -14.97 53.16 -2.83
CA ALA A 42 -13.73 53.92 -3.13
C ALA A 42 -13.09 54.80 -2.02
N GLN A 43 -11.92 54.37 -1.53
CA GLN A 43 -10.93 55.27 -0.96
C GLN A 43 -9.79 55.47 -1.96
N THR A 44 -9.63 56.72 -2.38
CA THR A 44 -8.56 57.25 -3.23
C THR A 44 -7.22 57.08 -2.50
N TYR A 45 -6.36 56.19 -2.99
CA TYR A 45 -4.97 56.13 -2.52
C TYR A 45 -4.12 57.10 -3.33
N ARG A 46 -3.69 58.16 -2.67
CA ARG A 46 -2.63 59.08 -3.10
C ARG A 46 -1.29 58.36 -2.96
N GLU A 47 -0.56 58.22 -4.07
CA GLU A 47 0.81 57.71 -4.09
C GLU A 47 1.75 58.73 -3.43
N GLU A 48 2.44 58.34 -2.36
CA GLU A 48 3.62 59.05 -1.86
C GLU A 48 4.90 58.25 -2.19
N PRO A 49 5.98 58.91 -2.64
CA PRO A 49 7.18 58.22 -3.10
C PRO A 49 7.99 57.71 -1.90
N ARG A 50 8.07 56.39 -1.75
CA ARG A 50 8.97 55.73 -0.79
C ARG A 50 10.42 55.81 -1.28
N THR A 51 11.14 56.83 -0.84
CA THR A 51 12.61 56.84 -0.85
C THR A 51 13.13 56.35 0.50
N LYS A 52 13.43 55.05 0.60
CA LYS A 52 14.44 54.52 1.53
C LYS A 52 15.07 53.29 0.90
N SER A 53 16.20 53.48 0.24
CA SER A 53 17.11 52.40 -0.12
C SER A 53 17.72 51.84 1.17
N GLU A 54 17.38 50.62 1.55
CA GLU A 54 18.17 49.85 2.51
C GLU A 54 19.55 49.56 1.89
N PRO A 55 20.65 49.66 2.66
CA PRO A 55 21.93 49.19 2.18
C PRO A 55 21.89 47.66 2.10
N VAL A 56 22.04 47.14 0.88
CA VAL A 56 22.28 45.71 0.63
C VAL A 56 23.56 45.33 1.38
N ARG A 57 23.42 44.54 2.44
CA ARG A 57 24.56 43.96 3.14
C ARG A 57 25.20 42.93 2.21
N GLU A 58 26.38 43.26 1.70
CA GLU A 58 27.23 42.29 1.01
C GLU A 58 27.80 41.32 2.06
N GLU A 59 27.25 40.11 2.12
CA GLU A 59 27.80 39.05 2.95
C GLU A 59 29.13 38.54 2.35
N PRO A 60 30.14 38.23 3.18
CA PRO A 60 31.46 37.84 2.70
C PRO A 60 31.42 36.47 2.01
N VAL A 61 31.78 36.45 0.72
CA VAL A 61 31.80 35.30 -0.20
C VAL A 61 32.73 34.14 0.25
N TYR A 62 33.56 34.37 1.27
CA TYR A 62 34.61 33.46 1.72
C TYR A 62 34.12 32.24 2.53
N THR A 63 32.86 32.21 2.99
CA THR A 63 32.32 31.09 3.81
C THR A 63 31.51 30.06 3.02
N LEU A 64 31.24 30.29 1.73
CA LEU A 64 30.44 29.36 0.92
C LEU A 64 31.19 28.06 0.63
N GLN A 65 32.49 28.11 0.30
CA GLN A 65 33.25 26.92 -0.08
C GLN A 65 33.32 25.86 1.02
N SER A 66 33.54 26.26 2.28
CA SER A 66 33.57 25.32 3.41
C SER A 66 32.20 24.69 3.67
N GLN A 67 31.12 25.47 3.58
CA GLN A 67 29.76 24.93 3.72
C GLN A 67 29.39 23.96 2.59
N PHE A 68 29.88 24.19 1.37
CA PHE A 68 29.68 23.25 0.25
C PHE A 68 30.44 21.95 0.45
N GLU A 69 31.68 21.99 0.94
CA GLU A 69 32.45 20.78 1.23
C GLU A 69 31.84 19.95 2.36
N GLU A 70 31.36 20.62 3.42
CA GLU A 70 30.67 19.96 4.54
C GLU A 70 29.37 19.29 4.06
N LYS A 71 28.52 20.02 3.32
CA LYS A 71 27.29 19.45 2.74
C LYS A 71 27.57 18.31 1.76
N LYS A 72 28.66 18.38 0.99
CA LYS A 72 29.05 17.29 0.08
C LYS A 72 29.39 16.03 0.87
N LYS A 73 30.17 16.14 1.94
CA LYS A 73 30.50 15.01 2.83
C LYS A 73 29.27 14.42 3.52
N ASP A 74 28.33 15.26 3.95
CA ASP A 74 27.08 14.81 4.56
C ASP A 74 26.20 14.05 3.56
N ILE A 75 26.09 14.55 2.33
CA ILE A 75 25.32 13.86 1.27
C ILE A 75 25.99 12.53 0.91
N GLU A 76 27.31 12.51 0.78
CA GLU A 76 28.06 11.30 0.45
C GLU A 76 27.94 10.24 1.55
N SER A 77 28.05 10.65 2.82
CA SER A 77 27.90 9.74 3.96
C SER A 77 26.47 9.20 4.05
N LYS A 78 25.46 10.04 3.83
CA LYS A 78 24.05 9.62 3.80
C LYS A 78 23.75 8.69 2.63
N TYR A 79 24.34 8.94 1.46
CA TYR A 79 24.23 8.07 0.30
C TYR A 79 24.85 6.71 0.55
N ALA A 80 26.04 6.66 1.16
CA ALA A 80 26.69 5.41 1.54
C ALA A 80 25.85 4.60 2.55
N GLN A 81 25.21 5.26 3.52
CA GLN A 81 24.30 4.61 4.46
C GLN A 81 23.05 4.06 3.77
N MET A 82 22.39 4.85 2.91
CA MET A 82 21.23 4.38 2.14
C MET A 82 21.57 3.19 1.26
N LYS A 83 22.74 3.21 0.60
CA LYS A 83 23.20 2.11 -0.24
C LYS A 83 23.45 0.82 0.56
N LYS A 84 23.95 0.93 1.79
CA LYS A 84 24.08 -0.22 2.70
C LYS A 84 22.71 -0.78 3.08
N GLN A 85 21.77 0.08 3.49
CA GLN A 85 20.41 -0.33 3.82
C GLN A 85 19.71 -1.01 2.64
N GLU A 86 19.84 -0.48 1.43
CA GLU A 86 19.25 -1.08 0.22
C GLU A 86 19.77 -2.51 0.00
N ASN A 87 21.08 -2.73 0.15
CA ASN A 87 21.67 -4.06 0.00
C ASN A 87 21.17 -5.02 1.08
N ASP A 88 21.08 -4.57 2.33
CA ASP A 88 20.57 -5.39 3.44
C ASP A 88 19.11 -5.80 3.22
N TYR A 89 18.27 -4.85 2.78
CA TYR A 89 16.87 -5.14 2.43
C TYR A 89 16.78 -6.09 1.23
N LYS A 90 17.62 -5.91 0.22
CA LYS A 90 17.64 -6.79 -0.97
C LYS A 90 17.99 -8.22 -0.60
N GLU A 91 18.98 -8.44 0.26
CA GLU A 91 19.32 -9.76 0.77
C GLU A 91 18.20 -10.35 1.62
N GLN A 92 17.55 -9.56 2.48
CA GLN A 92 16.38 -10.00 3.24
C GLN A 92 15.22 -10.44 2.34
N VAL A 93 14.89 -9.66 1.31
CA VAL A 93 13.84 -10.00 0.34
C VAL A 93 14.20 -11.26 -0.42
N LYS A 94 15.47 -11.43 -0.82
CA LYS A 94 15.95 -12.65 -1.50
C LYS A 94 15.79 -13.89 -0.62
N MET A 95 16.15 -13.79 0.67
CA MET A 95 15.96 -14.86 1.66
C MET A 95 14.48 -15.17 1.90
N GLN A 96 13.61 -14.17 1.99
CA GLN A 96 12.18 -14.41 2.13
C GLN A 96 11.60 -15.07 0.88
N ARG A 97 12.02 -14.62 -0.31
CA ARG A 97 11.57 -15.19 -1.58
C ARG A 97 12.01 -16.65 -1.75
N SER A 98 13.21 -17.02 -1.33
CA SER A 98 13.65 -18.43 -1.36
C SER A 98 12.87 -19.30 -0.38
N LYS A 99 12.59 -18.80 0.84
CA LYS A 99 11.71 -19.49 1.80
C LYS A 99 10.32 -19.75 1.22
N VAL A 100 9.68 -18.73 0.64
CA VAL A 100 8.35 -18.86 0.03
C VAL A 100 8.35 -19.85 -1.14
N LYS A 101 9.38 -19.81 -2.00
CA LYS A 101 9.54 -20.79 -3.09
C LYS A 101 9.63 -22.22 -2.57
N SER A 102 10.46 -22.46 -1.54
CA SER A 102 10.62 -23.78 -0.94
C SER A 102 9.34 -24.33 -0.28
N ILE A 103 8.47 -23.44 0.22
CA ILE A 103 7.16 -23.82 0.77
C ILE A 103 6.18 -24.14 -0.36
N LYS A 104 6.21 -23.36 -1.45
CA LYS A 104 5.36 -23.62 -2.63
C LYS A 104 5.70 -24.97 -3.28
N GLU A 105 6.99 -25.24 -3.50
CA GLU A 105 7.47 -26.51 -4.07
C GLU A 105 7.13 -27.73 -3.18
N ARG A 106 7.10 -27.55 -1.85
CA ARG A 106 6.61 -28.58 -0.92
C ARG A 106 5.10 -28.79 -0.98
N LYS A 107 4.31 -27.75 -1.20
CA LYS A 107 2.85 -27.88 -1.36
C LYS A 107 2.48 -28.60 -2.67
N ASP A 108 3.21 -28.30 -3.74
CA ASP A 108 2.95 -28.91 -5.06
C ASP A 108 3.36 -30.41 -5.09
N SER A 109 4.20 -30.86 -4.15
CA SER A 109 4.57 -32.28 -3.98
C SER A 109 3.71 -33.03 -2.94
N GLN A 110 2.83 -32.33 -2.23
CA GLN A 110 2.00 -32.92 -1.18
C GLN A 110 0.58 -33.16 -1.71
N TYR A 111 0.43 -34.25 -2.45
CA TYR A 111 -0.84 -34.85 -2.89
C TYR A 111 -1.78 -33.88 -3.64
N SER A 112 -1.52 -33.67 -4.93
CA SER A 112 -2.52 -33.14 -5.84
C SER A 112 -3.58 -34.22 -6.10
N ILE A 113 -4.71 -34.15 -5.40
CA ILE A 113 -5.88 -34.98 -5.73
C ILE A 113 -6.56 -34.31 -6.92
N ASP A 114 -6.50 -34.95 -8.08
CA ASP A 114 -7.28 -34.53 -9.25
C ASP A 114 -8.62 -35.27 -9.23
N PHE A 115 -9.70 -34.55 -8.94
CA PHE A 115 -11.06 -35.10 -8.96
C PHE A 115 -11.57 -35.44 -10.37
N GLY A 116 -10.83 -35.08 -11.42
CA GLY A 116 -11.06 -35.56 -12.79
C GLY A 116 -10.51 -36.97 -13.03
N ASN A 117 -9.57 -37.44 -12.19
CA ASN A 117 -8.99 -38.77 -12.28
C ASN A 117 -9.79 -39.77 -11.43
N GLN A 118 -10.43 -40.75 -12.07
CA GLN A 118 -11.23 -41.77 -11.38
C GLN A 118 -10.40 -42.57 -10.36
N ASP A 119 -9.12 -42.80 -10.63
CA ASP A 119 -8.24 -43.56 -9.74
C ASP A 119 -8.02 -42.85 -8.40
N ASP A 120 -7.97 -41.52 -8.39
CA ASP A 120 -7.75 -40.76 -7.16
C ASP A 120 -9.01 -40.73 -6.29
N ILE A 121 -10.20 -40.78 -6.92
CA ILE A 121 -11.47 -40.98 -6.22
C ILE A 121 -11.52 -42.36 -5.56
N VAL A 122 -11.13 -43.41 -6.29
CA VAL A 122 -11.08 -44.80 -5.76
C VAL A 122 -10.08 -44.90 -4.62
N LYS A 123 -8.87 -44.34 -4.77
CA LYS A 123 -7.88 -44.28 -3.67
C LYS A 123 -8.42 -43.52 -2.46
N GLY A 124 -9.10 -42.39 -2.67
CA GLY A 124 -9.76 -41.63 -1.61
C GLY A 124 -10.80 -42.47 -0.85
N LEU A 125 -11.61 -43.24 -1.57
CA LEU A 125 -12.58 -44.18 -0.99
C LEU A 125 -11.89 -45.26 -0.16
N ILE A 126 -10.84 -45.88 -0.68
CA ILE A 126 -10.07 -46.92 0.04
C ILE A 126 -9.45 -46.33 1.31
N PHE A 127 -8.79 -45.18 1.22
CA PHE A 127 -8.20 -44.52 2.39
C PHE A 127 -9.25 -44.13 3.42
N SER A 128 -10.45 -43.75 3.00
CA SER A 128 -11.56 -43.45 3.92
C SER A 128 -12.04 -44.66 4.71
N GLU A 129 -11.93 -45.87 4.15
CA GLU A 129 -12.29 -47.11 4.86
C GLU A 129 -11.14 -47.60 5.76
N VAL A 130 -9.89 -47.51 5.29
CA VAL A 130 -8.71 -47.98 6.04
C VAL A 130 -8.39 -47.07 7.23
N PHE A 131 -8.45 -45.74 7.04
CA PHE A 131 -8.14 -44.76 8.09
C PHE A 131 -9.38 -44.24 8.82
N GLY A 132 -10.59 -44.61 8.37
CA GLY A 132 -11.83 -44.33 9.07
C GLY A 132 -12.00 -45.19 10.33
N PRO A 133 -12.83 -44.77 11.29
CA PRO A 133 -13.20 -45.63 12.40
C PRO A 133 -13.87 -46.91 11.88
N PRO A 134 -13.54 -48.10 12.41
CA PRO A 134 -14.02 -49.36 11.86
C PRO A 134 -15.55 -49.43 11.91
N ARG A 135 -16.19 -49.58 10.75
CA ARG A 135 -17.65 -49.66 10.63
C ARG A 135 -18.25 -50.82 11.44
N ALA A 136 -17.46 -51.87 11.67
CA ALA A 136 -17.81 -53.02 12.49
C ALA A 136 -18.02 -52.71 13.98
N LYS A 137 -17.53 -51.56 14.49
CA LYS A 137 -17.77 -51.13 15.88
C LYS A 137 -19.15 -50.48 16.11
N LYS A 138 -19.99 -50.36 15.08
CA LYS A 138 -21.36 -49.92 15.29
C LYS A 138 -22.13 -51.00 16.05
N ALA A 139 -22.63 -50.65 17.24
CA ALA A 139 -23.53 -51.52 17.98
C ALA A 139 -24.75 -51.80 17.10
N ASN A 140 -24.93 -53.06 16.70
CA ASN A 140 -26.15 -53.51 16.05
C ASN A 140 -27.26 -53.54 17.11
N HIS A 141 -27.83 -52.37 17.42
CA HIS A 141 -29.08 -52.31 18.16
C HIS A 141 -30.17 -52.85 17.23
N ARG A 142 -30.37 -54.16 17.26
CA ARG A 142 -31.63 -54.77 16.80
C ARG A 142 -32.74 -54.18 17.67
N LYS A 143 -33.64 -53.42 17.04
CA LYS A 143 -34.96 -53.14 17.60
C LYS A 143 -35.83 -54.38 17.47
#